data_AF-A0A317H028-F1
#
_entry.id   AF-A0A317H028-F1
#
_cell.length_a   1.000
_cell.length_b   1.000
_cell.length_c   1.000
_cell.angle_alpha   90.00
_cell.angle_beta   90.00
_cell.angle_gamma   90.00
#
_symmetry.space_group_name_H-M   'P 1'
#
loop_
_entity.id
_entity.type
_entity.pdbx_description
1 polymer ?
#
loop_
_entity_poly.entity_id
_entity_poly.type
_entity_poly.pdbx_seq_one_letter_code
_entity_poly.pdbx_strand_id
1 'polypeptide(L)'
;MLYRQIARPALFFISKDDPEVAHEGVLQGLSLVSRSRALTHALALWATLGGSIPRSAMREVFGLQFPSPVGLAAGFDKNACAVPALAALGFGFIEVGTVTPSAQPGNPRPRLFRLPQDAGLINRMGFNNDGAEAMARRLARMNPVKVPIGVSLGKSSSTPTEDAAQDYLACLDNLYTYGDYFAVNVSSPNTPGLRSLQER
;
A
#
# COMPACT_ATOMS: atom_id res chain seq x y z
N MET A 1 15.82 8.15 -17.13
CA MET A 1 15.82 7.43 -18.43
C MET A 1 15.75 5.90 -18.26
N LEU A 2 16.60 5.30 -17.41
CA LEU A 2 16.65 3.84 -17.17
C LEU A 2 15.29 3.16 -16.88
N TYR A 3 14.50 3.69 -15.94
CA TYR A 3 13.19 3.11 -15.61
C TYR A 3 12.23 3.07 -16.81
N ARG A 4 12.10 4.19 -17.53
CA ARG A 4 11.14 4.33 -18.63
C ARG A 4 11.54 3.53 -19.86
N GLN A 5 12.84 3.41 -20.14
CA GLN A 5 13.35 2.80 -21.36
C GLN A 5 13.69 1.31 -21.20
N ILE A 6 14.02 0.85 -19.99
CA ILE A 6 14.50 -0.53 -19.78
C ILE A 6 13.59 -1.26 -18.79
N ALA A 7 13.51 -0.80 -17.54
CA ALA A 7 12.83 -1.55 -16.48
C ALA A 7 11.33 -1.73 -16.75
N ARG A 8 10.62 -0.66 -17.13
CA ARG A 8 9.18 -0.70 -17.39
C ARG A 8 8.83 -1.58 -18.60
N PRO A 9 9.47 -1.43 -19.79
CA PRO A 9 9.22 -2.32 -20.92
C PRO A 9 9.50 -3.80 -20.59
N ALA A 10 10.60 -4.09 -19.89
CA ALA A 10 10.93 -5.46 -19.49
C ALA A 10 9.88 -6.06 -18.54
N LEU A 11 9.47 -5.31 -17.51
CA LEU A 11 8.40 -5.74 -16.60
C LEU A 11 7.09 -5.97 -17.35
N PHE A 12 6.73 -5.10 -18.29
CA PHE A 12 5.49 -5.22 -19.07
C PHE A 12 5.53 -6.42 -20.02
N PHE A 13 6.70 -6.73 -20.57
CA PHE A 13 6.90 -7.90 -21.41
C PHE A 13 6.80 -9.21 -20.62
N ILE A 14 7.47 -9.30 -19.46
CA ILE A 14 7.49 -10.51 -18.61
C ILE A 14 6.12 -10.78 -17.97
N SER A 15 5.35 -9.72 -17.68
CA SER A 15 4.02 -9.81 -17.04
C SER A 15 2.88 -9.48 -18.01
N LYS A 16 3.06 -9.82 -19.30
CA LYS A 16 2.09 -9.50 -20.34
C LYS A 16 0.72 -10.12 -20.06
N ASP A 17 0.70 -11.37 -19.61
CA ASP A 17 -0.54 -12.14 -19.40
C ASP A 17 -1.17 -11.88 -18.02
N ASP A 18 -0.36 -11.58 -17.00
CA ASP A 18 -0.83 -11.24 -15.65
C ASP A 18 0.00 -10.08 -15.05
N PRO A 19 -0.53 -8.84 -15.12
CA PRO A 19 0.07 -7.67 -14.48
C PRO A 19 0.35 -7.81 -12.99
N GLU A 20 -0.37 -8.68 -12.27
CA GLU A 20 -0.19 -8.93 -10.83
C GLU A 20 1.18 -9.55 -10.56
N VAL A 21 1.72 -10.37 -11.47
CA VAL A 21 3.05 -11.01 -11.35
C VAL A 21 4.16 -9.96 -11.21
N ALA A 22 4.15 -8.91 -12.03
CA ALA A 22 5.15 -7.85 -11.91
C ALA A 22 4.97 -7.02 -10.64
N HIS A 23 3.73 -6.82 -10.19
CA HIS A 23 3.49 -6.15 -8.92
C HIS A 23 4.06 -6.97 -7.75
N GLU A 24 3.78 -8.27 -7.70
CA GLU A 24 4.30 -9.18 -6.68
C GLU A 24 5.83 -9.25 -6.72
N GLY A 25 6.45 -9.38 -7.90
CA GLY A 25 7.90 -9.41 -8.04
C GLY A 25 8.58 -8.12 -7.55
N VAL A 26 8.02 -6.95 -7.90
CA VAL A 26 8.52 -5.66 -7.41
C VAL A 26 8.36 -5.55 -5.89
N LEU A 27 7.19 -5.91 -5.36
CA LEU A 27 6.91 -5.83 -3.93
C LEU A 27 7.81 -6.78 -3.12
N GLN A 28 8.07 -7.99 -3.62
CA GLN A 28 9.02 -8.94 -3.03
C GLN A 28 10.44 -8.37 -3.01
N GLY A 29 10.92 -7.80 -4.11
CA GLY A 29 12.23 -7.15 -4.17
C GLY A 29 12.35 -5.99 -3.16
N LEU A 30 11.35 -5.12 -3.09
CA LEU A 30 11.32 -4.02 -2.13
C LEU A 30 11.21 -4.52 -0.68
N SER A 31 10.52 -5.62 -0.44
CA SER A 31 10.46 -6.27 0.88
C SER A 31 11.83 -6.79 1.32
N LEU A 32 12.60 -7.40 0.41
CA LEU A 32 13.98 -7.82 0.71
C LEU A 32 14.88 -6.63 1.04
N VAL A 33 14.78 -5.53 0.29
CA VAL A 33 15.51 -4.28 0.59
C VAL A 33 15.11 -3.74 1.98
N SER A 34 13.82 -3.76 2.30
CA SER A 34 13.27 -3.25 3.57
C SER A 34 13.79 -3.98 4.81
N ARG A 35 14.23 -5.23 4.67
CA ARG A 35 14.82 -6.02 5.76
C ARG A 35 16.23 -5.58 6.12
N SER A 36 16.94 -4.87 5.23
CA SER A 36 18.31 -4.41 5.46
C SER A 36 18.38 -2.89 5.55
N ARG A 37 18.84 -2.38 6.70
CA ARG A 37 19.10 -0.95 6.89
C ARG A 37 20.11 -0.40 5.89
N ALA A 38 21.15 -1.17 5.58
CA ALA A 38 22.18 -0.76 4.62
C ALA A 38 21.61 -0.62 3.20
N LEU A 39 20.81 -1.59 2.74
CA LEU A 39 20.18 -1.52 1.42
C LEU A 39 19.15 -0.41 1.34
N THR A 40 18.34 -0.23 2.39
CA THR A 40 17.35 0.86 2.46
C THR A 40 18.06 2.23 2.44
N HIS A 41 19.18 2.38 3.13
CA HIS A 41 19.97 3.61 3.11
C HIS A 41 20.61 3.87 1.75
N ALA A 42 21.19 2.84 1.12
CA ALA A 42 21.73 2.96 -0.24
C ALA A 42 20.64 3.37 -1.25
N LEU A 43 19.43 2.82 -1.12
CA LEU A 43 18.28 3.20 -1.93
C LEU A 43 17.89 4.67 -1.72
N ALA A 44 17.89 5.14 -0.47
CA ALA A 44 17.61 6.54 -0.15
C ALA A 44 18.65 7.49 -0.75
N LEU A 45 19.94 7.17 -0.64
CA LEU A 45 21.01 7.96 -1.27
C LEU A 45 20.84 7.99 -2.78
N TRP A 46 20.56 6.85 -3.40
CA TRP A 46 20.32 6.77 -4.84
C TRP A 46 19.12 7.62 -5.27
N ALA A 47 18.01 7.59 -4.52
CA ALA A 47 16.83 8.41 -4.80
C ALA A 47 17.14 9.92 -4.75
N THR A 48 18.04 10.34 -3.85
CA THR A 48 18.46 11.76 -3.77
C THR A 48 19.38 12.23 -4.89
N LEU A 49 19.95 11.34 -5.71
CA LEU A 49 20.75 11.74 -6.88
C LEU A 49 19.93 12.51 -7.92
N GLY A 50 18.60 12.33 -7.93
CA GLY A 50 17.67 13.11 -8.75
C GLY A 50 17.30 14.49 -8.15
N GLY A 51 17.85 14.84 -6.99
CA GLY A 51 17.52 16.03 -6.21
C GLY A 51 16.93 15.69 -4.83
N SER A 52 17.13 16.59 -3.87
CA SER A 52 16.52 16.50 -2.54
C SER A 52 15.16 17.20 -2.51
N ILE A 53 14.21 16.64 -1.76
CA ILE A 53 12.91 17.28 -1.50
C ILE A 53 13.16 18.55 -0.67
N PRO A 54 12.74 19.75 -1.13
CA PRO A 54 12.98 20.98 -0.40
C PRO A 54 12.14 21.02 0.88
N ARG A 55 12.68 21.63 1.95
CA ARG A 55 11.96 21.75 3.23
C ARG A 55 10.61 22.49 3.10
N SER A 56 10.49 23.39 2.13
CA SER A 56 9.24 24.10 1.81
C SER A 56 8.11 23.19 1.29
N ALA A 57 8.41 21.94 0.91
CA ALA A 57 7.41 20.95 0.53
C ALA A 57 6.72 20.30 1.75
N MET A 58 7.29 20.42 2.95
CA MET A 58 6.72 19.83 4.17
C MET A 58 5.31 20.37 4.44
N ARG A 59 4.40 19.49 4.88
CA ARG A 59 3.02 19.83 5.25
C ARG A 59 2.70 19.30 6.62
N GLU A 60 1.91 20.05 7.37
CA GLU A 60 1.28 19.58 8.60
C GLU A 60 -0.21 19.39 8.33
N VAL A 61 -0.72 18.19 8.58
CA VAL A 61 -2.13 17.85 8.37
C VAL A 61 -2.58 16.95 9.51
N PHE A 62 -3.69 17.29 10.17
CA PHE A 62 -4.22 16.55 11.34
C PHE A 62 -3.18 16.33 12.46
N GLY A 63 -2.25 17.28 12.63
CA GLY A 63 -1.17 17.19 13.63
C GLY A 63 0.01 16.28 13.23
N LEU A 64 -0.02 15.67 12.03
CA LEU A 64 1.07 14.86 11.48
C LEU A 64 1.94 15.71 10.54
N GLN A 65 3.25 15.47 10.60
CA GLN A 65 4.21 16.10 9.70
C GLN A 65 4.53 15.19 8.51
N PHE A 66 4.24 15.68 7.31
CA PHE A 66 4.52 15.01 6.04
C PHE A 66 5.74 15.68 5.39
N PRO A 67 6.89 15.00 5.24
CA PRO A 67 8.08 15.58 4.61
C PRO A 67 7.89 16.00 3.15
N SER A 68 6.87 15.44 2.48
CA SER A 68 6.49 15.71 1.10
C SER A 68 4.97 15.56 0.96
N PRO A 69 4.31 16.35 0.09
CA PRO A 69 2.87 16.22 -0.14
C PRO A 69 2.51 14.99 -0.99
N VAL A 70 3.51 14.29 -1.54
CA VAL A 70 3.31 13.11 -2.39
C VAL A 70 3.50 11.84 -1.57
N GLY A 71 2.45 11.06 -1.39
CA GLY A 71 2.50 9.75 -0.75
C GLY A 71 2.14 8.61 -1.69
N LEU A 72 2.32 7.39 -1.19
CA LEU A 72 1.88 6.17 -1.87
C LEU A 72 0.52 5.75 -1.33
N ALA A 73 -0.47 5.63 -2.21
CA ALA A 73 -1.83 5.24 -1.86
C ALA A 73 -1.95 3.76 -1.48
N ALA A 74 -3.02 3.43 -0.75
CA ALA A 74 -3.39 2.06 -0.44
C ALA A 74 -3.59 1.20 -1.69
N GLY A 75 -3.50 -0.12 -1.49
CA GLY A 75 -3.63 -1.12 -2.54
C GLY A 75 -2.31 -1.50 -3.21
N PHE A 76 -1.23 -0.72 -3.01
CA PHE A 76 0.11 -1.10 -3.44
C PHE A 76 0.76 -2.07 -2.44
N ASP A 77 1.05 -1.63 -1.21
CA ASP A 77 1.58 -2.51 -0.16
C ASP A 77 0.48 -2.92 0.81
N LYS A 78 -0.31 -3.93 0.40
CA LYS A 78 -1.50 -4.38 1.15
C LYS A 78 -1.19 -5.00 2.51
N ASN A 79 0.07 -5.42 2.72
CA ASN A 79 0.48 -6.24 3.85
C ASN A 79 1.60 -5.60 4.68
N ALA A 80 1.97 -4.34 4.40
CA ALA A 80 3.08 -3.62 5.02
C ALA A 80 4.44 -4.35 4.89
N CYS A 81 4.71 -4.94 3.73
CA CYS A 81 5.90 -5.74 3.47
C CYS A 81 7.12 -4.92 3.05
N ALA A 82 6.93 -3.71 2.54
CA ALA A 82 7.94 -2.93 1.83
C ALA A 82 8.03 -1.46 2.26
N VAL A 83 7.36 -1.07 3.36
CA VAL A 83 7.27 0.31 3.84
C VAL A 83 8.64 1.02 3.95
N PRO A 84 9.72 0.43 4.53
CA PRO A 84 11.01 1.10 4.59
C PRO A 84 11.63 1.42 3.23
N ALA A 85 11.60 0.47 2.29
CA ALA A 85 12.12 0.70 0.93
C ALA A 85 11.27 1.71 0.17
N LEU A 86 9.95 1.68 0.33
CA LEU A 86 9.04 2.64 -0.29
C LEU A 86 9.27 4.06 0.26
N ALA A 87 9.42 4.22 1.57
CA ALA A 87 9.80 5.50 2.18
C ALA A 87 11.16 6.00 1.66
N ALA A 88 12.13 5.10 1.50
CA ALA A 88 13.45 5.43 0.94
C ALA A 88 13.42 5.90 -0.52
N LEU A 89 12.38 5.56 -1.29
CA LEU A 89 12.18 6.08 -2.65
C LEU A 89 11.73 7.55 -2.68
N GLY A 90 11.41 8.16 -1.53
CA GLY A 90 11.10 9.59 -1.40
C GLY A 90 9.62 9.94 -1.23
N PHE A 91 8.73 8.95 -1.03
CA PHE A 91 7.35 9.24 -0.65
C PHE A 91 7.29 9.91 0.73
N GLY A 92 6.43 10.93 0.87
CA GLY A 92 6.22 11.66 2.12
C GLY A 92 5.33 10.94 3.13
N PHE A 93 4.60 9.91 2.70
CA PHE A 93 3.85 8.97 3.54
C PHE A 93 3.53 7.71 2.76
N ILE A 94 3.27 6.61 3.46
CA ILE A 94 2.89 5.33 2.86
C ILE A 94 1.56 4.88 3.46
N GLU A 95 0.55 4.70 2.64
CA GLU A 95 -0.71 4.08 3.06
C GLU A 95 -0.70 2.59 2.72
N VAL A 96 -0.67 1.74 3.75
CA VAL A 96 -0.74 0.27 3.62
C VAL A 96 -2.19 -0.22 3.65
N GLY A 97 -2.38 -1.49 3.29
CA GLY A 97 -3.72 -2.08 3.17
C GLY A 97 -4.31 -1.89 1.77
N THR A 98 -5.61 -2.01 1.55
CA THR A 98 -6.65 -2.22 2.56
C THR A 98 -6.56 -3.60 3.23
N VAL A 99 -6.56 -3.60 4.57
CA VAL A 99 -6.48 -4.81 5.40
C VAL A 99 -7.85 -5.12 6.03
N THR A 100 -8.15 -6.39 6.19
CA THR A 100 -9.37 -6.90 6.84
C THR A 100 -8.98 -7.64 8.13
N PRO A 101 -9.92 -7.90 9.06
CA PRO A 101 -9.60 -8.61 10.30
C PRO A 101 -8.91 -9.96 10.03
N SER A 102 -9.50 -10.75 9.14
CA SER A 102 -8.98 -12.05 8.71
C SER A 102 -8.32 -11.97 7.34
N ALA A 103 -7.36 -12.87 7.11
CA ALA A 103 -6.76 -13.06 5.78
C ALA A 103 -7.81 -13.48 4.76
N GLN A 104 -7.69 -12.97 3.54
CA GLN A 104 -8.55 -13.39 2.43
C GLN A 104 -7.80 -13.34 1.09
N PRO A 105 -8.06 -14.30 0.18
CA PRO A 105 -7.35 -14.39 -1.09
C PRO A 105 -7.78 -13.31 -2.10
N GLY A 106 -8.92 -12.65 -1.86
CA GLY A 106 -9.59 -11.74 -2.80
C GLY A 106 -10.29 -12.46 -3.95
N ASN A 107 -10.63 -11.72 -5.01
CA ASN A 107 -11.34 -12.28 -6.17
C ASN A 107 -10.44 -13.19 -7.02
N PRO A 108 -10.99 -14.12 -7.83
CA PRO A 108 -10.21 -14.96 -8.74
C PRO A 108 -9.37 -14.16 -9.75
N ARG A 109 -8.20 -14.70 -10.13
CA ARG A 109 -7.35 -14.15 -11.21
C ARG A 109 -7.90 -14.54 -12.60
N PRO A 110 -7.61 -13.75 -13.67
CA PRO A 110 -6.93 -12.45 -13.66
C PRO A 110 -7.84 -11.34 -13.14
N ARG A 111 -7.25 -10.42 -12.38
CA ARG A 111 -7.97 -9.35 -11.65
C ARG A 111 -7.30 -7.98 -11.69
N LEU A 112 -6.20 -7.86 -12.43
CA LEU A 112 -5.49 -6.61 -12.70
C LEU A 112 -5.21 -6.53 -14.20
N PHE A 113 -5.53 -5.39 -14.81
CA PHE A 113 -5.42 -5.15 -16.24
C PHE A 113 -4.72 -3.82 -16.48
N ARG A 114 -3.85 -3.78 -17.50
CA ARG A 114 -3.15 -2.57 -17.91
C ARG A 114 -3.74 -2.01 -19.19
N LEU A 115 -3.82 -0.69 -19.26
CA LEU A 115 -4.17 0.09 -20.45
C LEU A 115 -2.98 1.01 -20.77
N PRO A 116 -1.90 0.50 -21.40
CA PRO A 116 -0.65 1.25 -21.53
C PRO A 116 -0.76 2.55 -22.34
N GLN A 117 -1.64 2.57 -23.34
CA GLN A 117 -1.89 3.73 -24.20
C GLN A 117 -2.51 4.89 -23.41
N ASP A 118 -3.40 4.58 -22.46
CA ASP A 118 -4.09 5.55 -21.61
C ASP A 118 -3.37 5.81 -20.28
N ALA A 119 -2.22 5.16 -20.05
CA ALA A 119 -1.56 5.09 -18.75
C ALA A 119 -2.52 4.63 -17.61
N GLY A 120 -3.51 3.80 -17.95
CA GLY A 120 -4.58 3.37 -17.05
C GLY A 120 -4.40 1.95 -16.48
N LEU A 121 -5.16 1.67 -15.42
CA LEU A 121 -5.30 0.35 -14.80
C LEU A 121 -6.77 0.08 -14.48
N ILE A 122 -7.19 -1.17 -14.67
CA ILE A 122 -8.48 -1.67 -14.16
C ILE A 122 -8.16 -2.81 -13.20
N ASN A 123 -8.77 -2.83 -12.02
CA ASN A 123 -8.61 -3.92 -11.07
C ASN A 123 -9.92 -4.33 -10.41
N ARG A 124 -9.98 -5.60 -10.04
CA ARG A 124 -11.05 -6.20 -9.27
C ARG A 124 -10.50 -7.08 -8.15
N MET A 125 -9.57 -6.53 -7.36
CA MET A 125 -8.77 -7.34 -6.43
C MET A 125 -9.59 -7.99 -5.31
N GLY A 126 -10.60 -7.30 -4.77
CA GLY A 126 -11.44 -7.80 -3.67
C GLY A 126 -10.71 -7.91 -2.32
N PHE A 127 -9.88 -6.91 -1.98
CA PHE A 127 -9.12 -6.85 -0.73
C PHE A 127 -8.31 -8.11 -0.41
N ASN A 128 -7.51 -8.62 -1.34
CA ASN A 128 -6.58 -9.71 -1.02
C ASN A 128 -5.49 -9.23 -0.04
N ASN A 129 -5.43 -9.82 1.16
CA ASN A 129 -4.52 -9.45 2.24
C ASN A 129 -4.34 -10.58 3.27
N ASP A 130 -3.34 -10.45 4.13
CA ASP A 130 -2.94 -11.48 5.10
C ASP A 130 -3.61 -11.33 6.48
N GLY A 131 -4.52 -10.36 6.64
CA GLY A 131 -5.20 -10.05 7.89
C GLY A 131 -4.46 -9.04 8.77
N ALA A 132 -5.23 -8.41 9.67
CA ALA A 132 -4.76 -7.32 10.51
C ALA A 132 -3.63 -7.76 11.46
N GLU A 133 -3.76 -8.94 12.06
CA GLU A 133 -2.76 -9.48 12.99
C GLU A 133 -1.41 -9.76 12.30
N ALA A 134 -1.43 -10.27 11.06
CA ALA A 134 -0.22 -10.51 10.29
C ALA A 134 0.48 -9.19 9.92
N MET A 135 -0.30 -8.16 9.56
CA MET A 135 0.22 -6.81 9.34
C MET A 135 0.82 -6.21 10.61
N ALA A 136 0.13 -6.30 11.75
CA ALA A 136 0.62 -5.81 13.04
C ALA A 136 1.99 -6.43 13.39
N ARG A 137 2.12 -7.76 13.24
CA ARG A 137 3.41 -8.44 13.46
C ARG A 137 4.52 -7.99 12.51
N ARG A 138 4.20 -7.54 11.29
CA ARG A 138 5.20 -7.01 10.35
C ARG A 138 5.63 -5.60 10.75
N LEU A 139 4.67 -4.73 11.04
CA LEU A 139 4.91 -3.37 11.49
C LEU A 139 5.72 -3.35 12.79
N ALA A 140 5.41 -4.23 13.75
CA ALA A 140 6.16 -4.36 15.01
C ALA A 140 7.64 -4.73 14.83
N ARG A 141 7.98 -5.47 13.77
CA ARG A 141 9.35 -5.92 13.47
C ARG A 141 10.06 -5.03 12.45
N MET A 142 9.37 -4.05 11.90
CA MET A 142 9.86 -3.20 10.84
C MET A 142 10.92 -2.23 11.35
N ASN A 143 11.90 -1.91 10.51
CA ASN A 143 12.79 -0.80 10.81
C ASN A 143 12.02 0.52 10.83
N PRO A 144 12.24 1.42 11.81
CA PRO A 144 11.56 2.71 11.86
C PRO A 144 11.75 3.52 10.59
N VAL A 145 10.69 4.20 10.16
CA VAL A 145 10.68 5.13 9.03
C VAL A 145 10.41 6.55 9.51
N LYS A 146 10.77 7.55 8.71
CA LYS A 146 10.63 8.99 9.04
C LYS A 146 9.44 9.66 8.34
N VAL A 147 8.49 8.85 7.88
CA VAL A 147 7.32 9.29 7.14
C VAL A 147 6.08 8.67 7.78
N PRO A 148 4.94 9.37 7.82
CA PRO A 148 3.72 8.79 8.36
C PRO A 148 3.30 7.51 7.63
N ILE A 149 2.77 6.56 8.39
CA ILE A 149 2.18 5.31 7.93
C ILE A 149 0.67 5.42 8.08
N GLY A 150 -0.03 5.48 6.95
CA GLY A 150 -1.47 5.32 6.90
C GLY A 150 -1.86 3.86 6.86
N VAL A 151 -2.97 3.50 7.50
CA VAL A 151 -3.53 2.15 7.42
C VAL A 151 -4.95 2.21 6.88
N SER A 152 -5.15 1.66 5.68
CA SER A 152 -6.48 1.50 5.10
C SER A 152 -7.17 0.27 5.68
N LEU A 153 -8.33 0.47 6.31
CA LEU A 153 -9.14 -0.56 6.95
C LEU A 153 -10.31 -0.95 6.05
N GLY A 154 -10.63 -2.24 5.98
CA GLY A 154 -11.70 -2.77 5.13
C GLY A 154 -12.56 -3.81 5.83
N LYS A 155 -13.76 -4.00 5.30
CA LYS A 155 -14.68 -5.09 5.62
C LYS A 155 -14.25 -6.39 4.92
N SER A 156 -14.24 -7.50 5.64
CA SER A 156 -14.04 -8.84 5.11
C SER A 156 -15.12 -9.19 4.09
N SER A 157 -14.80 -10.05 3.12
CA SER A 157 -15.81 -10.49 2.14
C SER A 157 -16.94 -11.31 2.76
N SER A 158 -16.66 -12.06 3.84
CA SER A 158 -17.61 -12.91 4.55
C SER A 158 -18.52 -12.16 5.53
N THR A 159 -18.13 -10.96 5.96
CA THR A 159 -18.89 -10.18 6.93
C THR A 159 -20.07 -9.50 6.25
N PRO A 160 -21.31 -9.61 6.76
CA PRO A 160 -22.44 -8.83 6.29
C PRO A 160 -22.17 -7.32 6.36
N THR A 161 -22.83 -6.51 5.52
CA THR A 161 -22.54 -5.07 5.44
C THR A 161 -22.99 -4.34 6.71
N GLU A 162 -24.07 -4.78 7.33
CA GLU A 162 -24.58 -4.32 8.61
C GLU A 162 -23.57 -4.47 9.76
N ASP A 163 -22.69 -5.46 9.67
CA ASP A 163 -21.65 -5.73 10.66
C ASP A 163 -20.28 -5.11 10.30
N ALA A 164 -20.19 -4.33 9.22
CA ALA A 164 -18.93 -3.77 8.73
C ALA A 164 -18.19 -2.94 9.78
N ALA A 165 -18.92 -2.25 10.66
CA ALA A 165 -18.36 -1.48 11.77
C ALA A 165 -17.48 -2.34 12.69
N GLN A 166 -17.87 -3.59 12.95
CA GLN A 166 -17.11 -4.51 13.80
C GLN A 166 -15.77 -4.88 13.16
N ASP A 167 -15.73 -5.06 11.84
CA ASP A 167 -14.49 -5.33 11.11
C ASP A 167 -13.53 -4.14 11.16
N TYR A 168 -14.04 -2.92 11.01
CA TYR A 168 -13.20 -1.72 11.12
C TYR A 168 -12.63 -1.56 12.53
N LEU A 169 -13.44 -1.78 13.57
CA LEU A 169 -12.99 -1.74 14.96
C LEU A 169 -11.96 -2.83 15.25
N ALA A 170 -12.19 -4.06 14.82
CA ALA A 170 -11.26 -5.17 15.01
C ALA A 170 -9.89 -4.90 14.33
N CYS A 171 -9.90 -4.35 13.12
CA CYS A 171 -8.65 -3.92 12.47
C CYS A 171 -7.97 -2.80 13.25
N LEU A 172 -8.73 -1.81 13.72
CA LEU A 172 -8.20 -0.68 14.48
C LEU A 172 -7.56 -1.16 15.77
N ASP A 173 -8.23 -2.01 16.56
CA ASP A 173 -7.70 -2.56 17.82
C ASP A 173 -6.36 -3.29 17.61
N ASN A 174 -6.21 -4.01 16.50
CA ASN A 174 -4.96 -4.70 16.17
C ASN A 174 -3.83 -3.75 15.71
N LEU A 175 -4.18 -2.60 15.11
CA LEU A 175 -3.24 -1.77 14.36
C LEU A 175 -3.02 -0.38 14.97
N TYR A 176 -3.80 0.00 15.98
CA TYR A 176 -3.84 1.36 16.55
C TYR A 176 -2.46 1.90 16.94
N THR A 177 -1.59 1.05 17.47
CA THR A 177 -0.25 1.43 17.95
C THR A 177 0.80 1.50 16.84
N TYR A 178 0.47 1.12 15.60
CA TYR A 178 1.42 1.02 14.49
C TYR A 178 1.14 2.00 13.34
N GLY A 179 -0.08 2.51 13.21
CA GLY A 179 -0.45 3.50 12.20
C GLY A 179 -0.47 4.92 12.76
N ASP A 180 -0.01 5.89 11.97
CA ASP A 180 -0.09 7.31 12.30
C ASP A 180 -1.48 7.89 11.98
N TYR A 181 -2.14 7.34 10.96
CA TYR A 181 -3.53 7.62 10.63
C TYR A 181 -4.24 6.39 10.06
N PHE A 182 -5.57 6.40 10.10
CA PHE A 182 -6.40 5.30 9.64
C PHE A 182 -7.43 5.79 8.62
N ALA A 183 -7.55 5.07 7.52
CA ALA A 183 -8.50 5.35 6.46
C ALA A 183 -9.57 4.26 6.41
N VAL A 184 -10.81 4.60 6.76
CA VAL A 184 -11.95 3.68 6.67
C VAL A 184 -12.39 3.55 5.22
N ASN A 185 -12.10 2.40 4.58
CA ASN A 185 -12.42 2.19 3.18
C ASN A 185 -13.86 1.71 3.01
N VAL A 186 -14.72 2.62 2.54
CA VAL A 186 -16.13 2.39 2.18
C VAL A 186 -16.39 2.53 0.67
N SER A 187 -15.34 2.66 -0.15
CA SER A 187 -15.47 3.08 -1.56
C SER A 187 -15.12 2.00 -2.59
N SER A 188 -14.57 0.86 -2.14
CA SER A 188 -14.21 -0.26 -3.03
C SER A 188 -15.42 -0.73 -3.86
N PRO A 189 -15.34 -0.70 -5.21
CA PRO A 189 -16.38 -1.29 -6.07
C PRO A 189 -16.33 -2.83 -6.08
N ASN A 190 -15.27 -3.41 -5.51
CA ASN A 190 -14.96 -4.84 -5.65
C ASN A 190 -15.44 -5.68 -4.46
N THR A 191 -16.11 -5.04 -3.49
CA THR A 191 -16.69 -5.66 -2.31
C THR A 191 -18.20 -5.38 -2.35
N PRO A 192 -19.05 -6.40 -2.58
CA PRO A 192 -20.50 -6.21 -2.70
C PRO A 192 -21.09 -5.43 -1.51
N GLY A 193 -21.96 -4.48 -1.81
CA GLY A 193 -22.65 -3.67 -0.80
C GLY A 193 -21.79 -2.65 -0.05
N LEU A 194 -20.47 -2.60 -0.23
CA LEU A 194 -19.62 -1.72 0.59
C LEU A 194 -19.92 -0.22 0.39
N ARG A 195 -20.27 0.17 -0.84
CA ARG A 195 -20.58 1.58 -1.16
C ARG A 195 -21.89 2.08 -0.56
N SER A 196 -22.82 1.19 -0.18
CA SER A 196 -24.04 1.63 0.50
C SER A 196 -23.75 2.18 1.90
N LEU A 197 -22.59 1.87 2.49
CA LEU A 197 -22.13 2.50 3.74
C LEU A 197 -21.84 4.00 3.59
N GLN A 198 -21.81 4.53 2.36
CA GLN A 198 -21.64 5.96 2.09
C GLN A 198 -22.98 6.71 2.07
N GLU A 199 -24.09 6.00 1.95
CA GLU A 199 -25.44 6.57 1.94
C GLU A 199 -25.82 6.96 3.37
N ARG A 200 -26.35 8.18 3.53
CA ARG A 200 -26.79 8.77 4.79
C ARG A 200 -28.26 8.51 5.04
#